data_AF-A0A016ARY7-F1
#
_entry.id   AF-A0A016ARY7-F1
#
_cell.length_a   1.000
_cell.length_b   1.000
_cell.length_c   1.000
_cell.angle_alpha   90.00
_cell.angle_beta   90.00
_cell.angle_gamma   90.00
#
_symmetry.space_group_name_H-M   'P 1'
#
loop_
_entity.id
_entity.type
_entity.pdbx_description
1 polymer ?
#
loop_
_entity_poly.entity_id
_entity_poly.type
_entity_poly.pdbx_seq_one_letter_code
_entity_poly.pdbx_strand_id
1 'polypeptide(L)'
;MEKISNYNTDGTMLRKQQERMFEMLCVIDDICVKNEINYWLSGGTLLGAVRHGGFIPWDDDLDIQLMKDDYNKLLGLLKTELPEQYQLQTSKTDRNYFARYAKVRDVNSLLEDSDYTLGYKYKG
;
A
#
# COMPACT_ATOMS: atom_id res chain seq x y z
N MET A 1 7.14 25.00 -16.36
CA MET A 1 7.21 24.03 -15.24
C MET A 1 5.84 24.01 -14.59
N GLU A 2 5.15 22.87 -14.62
CA GLU A 2 3.92 22.68 -13.82
C GLU A 2 4.25 22.88 -12.34
N LYS A 3 3.36 23.57 -11.62
CA LYS A 3 3.52 23.77 -10.19
C LYS A 3 3.13 22.48 -9.48
N ILE A 4 4.04 21.91 -8.70
CA ILE A 4 3.83 20.72 -7.86
C ILE A 4 2.57 20.87 -6.98
N SER A 5 2.26 22.08 -6.53
CA SER A 5 1.06 22.43 -5.78
C SER A 5 -0.25 22.12 -6.52
N ASN A 6 -0.24 21.76 -7.79
CA ASN A 6 -1.47 21.49 -8.53
C ASN A 6 -1.98 20.05 -8.37
N TYR A 7 -1.17 19.13 -7.81
CA TYR A 7 -1.52 17.71 -7.77
C TYR A 7 -2.09 17.26 -6.42
N ASN A 8 -1.38 17.51 -5.31
CA ASN A 8 -1.72 16.96 -4.00
C ASN A 8 -1.79 18.01 -2.88
N THR A 9 -2.31 19.21 -3.16
CA THR A 9 -2.62 20.18 -2.09
C THR A 9 -3.55 19.59 -1.03
N ASP A 10 -3.41 20.08 0.20
CA ASP A 10 -4.21 19.67 1.34
C ASP A 10 -5.72 19.66 1.02
N GLY A 11 -6.40 18.59 1.44
CA GLY A 11 -7.83 18.39 1.22
C GLY A 11 -8.23 17.81 -0.14
N THR A 12 -7.32 17.74 -1.13
CA THR A 12 -7.57 17.02 -2.39
C THR A 12 -7.77 15.52 -2.14
N MET A 13 -8.49 14.84 -3.04
CA MET A 13 -8.71 13.40 -2.93
C MET A 13 -7.40 12.60 -2.98
N LEU A 14 -6.50 12.97 -3.89
CA LEU A 14 -5.18 12.35 -3.99
C LEU A 14 -4.39 12.52 -2.69
N ARG A 15 -4.41 13.71 -2.09
CA ARG A 15 -3.69 13.94 -0.83
C ARG A 15 -4.23 13.08 0.31
N LYS A 16 -5.56 12.93 0.41
CA LYS A 16 -6.19 12.03 1.40
C LYS A 16 -5.81 10.57 1.18
N GLN A 17 -5.71 10.13 -0.08
CA GLN A 17 -5.25 8.78 -0.42
C GLN A 17 -3.80 8.57 0.01
N GLN A 18 -2.90 9.52 -0.28
CA GLN A 18 -1.50 9.48 0.13
C GLN A 18 -1.36 9.41 1.66
N GLU A 19 -2.11 10.23 2.39
CA GLU A 19 -2.14 10.20 3.86
C GLU A 19 -2.63 8.85 4.38
N ARG A 20 -3.68 8.30 3.77
CA ARG A 20 -4.20 6.99 4.15
C ARG A 20 -3.21 5.85 3.88
N MET A 21 -2.55 5.86 2.73
CA MET A 21 -1.50 4.88 2.42
C MET A 21 -0.31 5.00 3.37
N PHE A 22 0.04 6.21 3.80
CA PHE A 22 1.08 6.41 4.79
C PHE A 22 0.69 5.84 6.16
N GLU A 23 -0.55 6.06 6.62
CA GLU A 23 -1.08 5.43 7.84
C GLU A 23 -1.03 3.90 7.76
N MET A 24 -1.38 3.32 6.61
CA MET A 24 -1.28 1.88 6.37
C MET A 24 0.18 1.41 6.43
N LEU A 25 1.12 2.15 5.85
CA LEU A 25 2.55 1.86 5.93
C LEU A 25 3.04 1.88 7.38
N CYS A 26 2.63 2.87 8.20
CA CYS A 26 3.00 2.90 9.63
C CYS A 26 2.53 1.64 10.37
N VAL A 27 1.32 1.15 10.10
CA VAL A 27 0.83 -0.09 10.70
C VAL A 27 1.65 -1.31 10.25
N ILE A 28 2.03 -1.38 8.97
CA ILE A 28 2.90 -2.45 8.47
C ILE A 28 4.30 -2.34 9.07
N ASP A 29 4.83 -1.12 9.21
CA ASP A 29 6.13 -0.83 9.82
C ASP A 29 6.17 -1.30 11.27
N ASP A 30 5.16 -0.98 12.08
CA ASP A 30 5.05 -1.43 13.47
C ASP A 30 5.09 -2.96 13.57
N ILE A 31 4.38 -3.66 12.68
CA ILE A 31 4.40 -5.14 12.61
C ILE A 31 5.79 -5.64 12.22
N CYS A 32 6.43 -5.00 11.25
CA CYS A 32 7.77 -5.37 10.78
C CYS A 32 8.83 -5.17 11.87
N VAL A 33 8.85 -4.00 12.51
CA VAL A 33 9.80 -3.63 13.59
C VAL A 33 9.65 -4.59 14.77
N LYS A 34 8.42 -4.83 15.24
CA LYS A 34 8.12 -5.75 16.34
C LYS A 34 8.62 -7.18 16.07
N ASN A 35 8.65 -7.59 14.81
CA ASN A 35 8.99 -8.95 14.39
C ASN A 35 10.35 -9.06 13.70
N GLU A 36 11.21 -8.03 13.76
CA GLU A 36 12.55 -8.01 13.16
C GLU A 36 12.53 -8.34 11.66
N ILE A 37 11.56 -7.79 10.93
CA ILE A 37 11.40 -7.97 9.48
C ILE A 37 11.98 -6.78 8.76
N ASN A 38 12.93 -7.02 7.87
CA ASN A 38 13.51 -5.96 7.05
C ASN A 38 12.70 -5.77 5.76
N TYR A 39 12.32 -4.53 5.48
CA TYR A 39 11.75 -4.12 4.21
C TYR A 39 12.38 -2.79 3.76
N TRP A 40 12.17 -2.42 2.50
CA TRP A 40 12.54 -1.12 1.98
C TRP A 40 11.44 -0.57 1.09
N LEU A 41 11.32 0.77 1.02
CA LEU A 41 10.52 1.43 0.02
C LEU A 41 11.08 1.12 -1.37
N SER A 42 10.21 1.00 -2.37
CA SER A 42 10.66 0.70 -3.74
C SER A 42 10.00 1.60 -4.79
N GLY A 43 10.48 1.54 -6.03
CA GLY A 43 9.84 2.21 -7.17
C GLY A 43 9.61 3.72 -6.97
N GLY A 44 8.38 4.16 -7.32
CA GLY A 44 7.93 5.55 -7.17
C GLY A 44 7.95 6.02 -5.71
N THR A 45 7.57 5.15 -4.78
CA THR A 45 7.58 5.42 -3.34
C THR A 45 8.97 5.78 -2.83
N LEU A 46 10.01 5.00 -3.18
CA LEU A 46 11.39 5.30 -2.78
C LEU A 46 11.88 6.61 -3.41
N LEU A 47 11.63 6.79 -4.71
CA LEU A 47 12.04 8.01 -5.42
C LEU A 47 11.36 9.25 -4.83
N GLY A 48 10.07 9.14 -4.51
CA GLY A 48 9.31 10.19 -3.83
C GLY A 48 9.95 10.56 -2.51
N ALA A 49 10.21 9.57 -1.65
CA ALA A 49 10.76 9.80 -0.32
C ALA A 49 12.10 10.57 -0.39
N VAL A 50 12.98 10.20 -1.31
CA VAL A 50 14.29 10.85 -1.49
C VAL A 50 14.18 12.22 -2.16
N ARG A 51 13.37 12.36 -3.22
CA ARG A 51 13.32 13.58 -4.06
C ARG A 51 12.41 14.66 -3.51
N HIS A 52 11.28 14.27 -2.94
CA HIS A 52 10.19 15.17 -2.52
C HIS A 52 9.96 15.15 -1.00
N GLY A 53 10.63 14.27 -0.25
CA GLY A 53 10.40 14.12 1.19
C GLY A 53 9.06 13.46 1.54
N GLY A 54 8.47 12.71 0.60
CA GLY A 54 7.14 12.11 0.74
C GLY A 54 6.72 11.43 -0.56
N PHE A 55 5.42 11.37 -0.85
CA PHE A 55 4.96 10.86 -2.15
C PHE A 55 5.44 11.71 -3.32
N ILE A 56 5.55 11.11 -4.50
CA ILE A 56 5.55 11.89 -5.74
C ILE A 56 4.19 12.64 -5.80
N PRO A 57 4.15 13.93 -6.14
CA PRO A 57 2.93 14.73 -6.01
C PRO A 57 1.70 14.17 -6.74
N TRP A 58 1.91 13.38 -7.79
CA TRP A 58 0.87 12.75 -8.60
C TRP A 58 0.81 11.21 -8.45
N ASP A 59 1.57 10.61 -7.53
CA ASP A 59 1.50 9.17 -7.24
C ASP A 59 0.24 8.83 -6.43
N ASP A 60 -0.40 7.72 -6.79
CA ASP A 60 -1.62 7.18 -6.18
C ASP A 60 -1.43 5.77 -5.57
N ASP A 61 -0.20 5.26 -5.53
CA ASP A 61 0.14 3.98 -4.88
C ASP A 61 1.34 4.06 -3.91
N LEU A 62 1.59 2.95 -3.21
CA LEU A 62 2.69 2.78 -2.27
C LEU A 62 3.24 1.35 -2.35
N ASP A 63 4.54 1.22 -2.57
CA ASP A 63 5.22 -0.07 -2.72
C ASP A 63 6.37 -0.26 -1.74
N ILE A 64 6.37 -1.42 -1.09
CA ILE A 64 7.50 -1.93 -0.30
C ILE A 64 7.99 -3.27 -0.86
N GLN A 65 9.28 -3.55 -0.66
CA GLN A 65 9.90 -4.81 -1.03
C GLN A 65 10.60 -5.44 0.17
N LEU A 66 10.68 -6.78 0.13
CA LEU A 66 11.25 -7.61 1.17
C LEU A 66 12.03 -8.76 0.53
N MET A 67 12.99 -9.30 1.26
CA MET A 67 13.56 -10.60 0.92
C MET A 67 12.49 -11.69 1.06
N LYS A 68 12.62 -12.77 0.29
CA LYS A 68 11.58 -13.82 0.20
C LYS A 68 11.17 -14.41 1.56
N ASP A 69 12.13 -14.61 2.46
CA ASP A 69 11.88 -15.22 3.76
C ASP A 69 11.10 -14.27 4.67
N ASP A 70 11.51 -12.99 4.69
CA ASP A 70 10.81 -11.90 5.38
C ASP A 70 9.41 -11.67 4.81
N TYR A 71 9.26 -11.72 3.49
CA TYR A 71 7.96 -11.65 2.82
C TYR A 71 7.01 -12.76 3.30
N ASN A 72 7.47 -14.01 3.34
CA ASN A 72 6.65 -15.13 3.79
C ASN A 72 6.27 -15.01 5.27
N LYS A 73 7.21 -14.53 6.12
CA LYS A 73 6.96 -14.27 7.53
C LYS A 73 5.89 -13.18 7.70
N LEU A 74 6.04 -12.05 6.99
CA LEU A 74 5.10 -10.94 7.02
C LEU A 74 3.70 -11.37 6.58
N LEU A 75 3.57 -12.14 5.49
CA LEU A 75 2.26 -12.66 5.04
C LEU A 75 1.55 -13.53 6.08
N GLY A 76 2.31 -14.21 6.95
CA GLY A 76 1.74 -14.96 8.08
C GLY A 76 1.15 -14.01 9.12
N LEU A 77 1.94 -13.02 9.54
CA LEU A 77 1.59 -12.05 10.58
C LEU A 77 0.44 -11.14 10.17
N LEU A 78 0.41 -10.68 8.91
CA LEU A 78 -0.65 -9.80 8.41
C LEU A 78 -2.06 -10.45 8.46
N LYS A 79 -2.16 -11.77 8.56
CA LYS A 79 -3.47 -12.44 8.73
C LYS A 79 -4.04 -12.30 10.13
N THR A 80 -3.20 -11.99 11.12
CA THR A 80 -3.56 -12.01 12.54
C THR A 80 -3.31 -10.68 13.24
N GLU A 81 -2.39 -9.86 12.73
CA GLU A 81 -2.00 -8.59 13.35
C GLU A 81 -2.53 -7.35 12.63
N LEU A 82 -3.14 -7.51 11.45
CA LEU A 82 -3.80 -6.38 10.80
C LEU A 82 -5.02 -5.93 11.62
N PRO A 83 -5.20 -4.60 11.81
CA PRO A 83 -6.45 -4.03 12.28
C PRO A 83 -7.65 -4.47 11.42
N GLU A 84 -8.85 -4.51 11.99
CA GLU A 84 -10.07 -5.02 11.34
C GLU A 84 -10.41 -4.28 10.03
N GLN A 85 -10.05 -3.01 9.92
CA GLN A 85 -10.24 -2.21 8.70
C GLN A 85 -9.31 -2.62 7.54
N TYR A 86 -8.27 -3.42 7.79
CA TYR A 86 -7.30 -3.81 6.77
C TYR A 86 -7.42 -5.29 6.42
N GLN A 87 -7.23 -5.61 5.15
CA GLN A 87 -7.34 -6.97 4.64
C GLN A 87 -6.17 -7.33 3.74
N LEU A 88 -5.61 -8.52 3.97
CA LEU A 88 -4.57 -9.08 3.13
C LEU A 88 -5.17 -9.74 1.87
N GLN A 89 -4.91 -9.15 0.71
CA GLN A 89 -5.29 -9.67 -0.59
C GLN A 89 -4.10 -10.38 -1.27
N THR A 90 -4.30 -11.65 -1.59
CA THR A 90 -3.37 -12.54 -2.30
C THR A 90 -4.17 -13.51 -3.15
N SER A 91 -3.52 -14.26 -4.04
CA SER A 91 -4.17 -15.35 -4.80
C SER A 91 -4.76 -16.47 -3.91
N LYS A 92 -4.38 -16.54 -2.63
CA LYS A 92 -4.94 -17.48 -1.65
C LYS A 92 -6.20 -16.94 -0.97
N THR A 93 -6.28 -15.63 -0.74
CA THR A 93 -7.40 -14.99 -0.04
C THR A 93 -8.48 -14.48 -0.99
N ASP A 94 -8.14 -14.33 -2.28
CA ASP A 94 -9.02 -13.90 -3.35
C ASP A 94 -8.69 -14.69 -4.63
N ARG A 95 -9.63 -15.55 -5.07
CA ARG A 95 -9.43 -16.42 -6.24
C ARG A 95 -9.36 -15.65 -7.56
N ASN A 96 -9.87 -14.43 -7.58
CA ASN A 96 -9.85 -13.57 -8.77
C ASN A 96 -8.64 -12.62 -8.77
N TYR A 97 -7.75 -12.73 -7.77
CA TYR A 97 -6.57 -11.90 -7.65
C TYR A 97 -5.36 -12.54 -8.35
N PHE A 98 -4.99 -12.00 -9.50
CA PHE A 98 -3.95 -12.57 -10.40
C PHE A 98 -2.57 -11.92 -10.27
N ALA A 99 -2.45 -10.83 -9.51
CA ALA A 99 -1.15 -10.20 -9.29
C ALA A 99 -0.21 -11.12 -8.49
N ARG A 100 1.09 -11.03 -8.79
CA ARG A 100 2.14 -11.90 -8.22
C ARG A 100 2.62 -11.46 -6.84
N TYR A 101 2.23 -10.26 -6.41
CA TYR A 101 2.57 -9.65 -5.14
C TYR A 101 1.31 -9.55 -4.27
N ALA A 102 1.47 -9.38 -2.96
CA ALA A 102 0.34 -9.17 -2.06
C ALA A 102 -0.06 -7.69 -2.00
N LYS A 103 -1.32 -7.42 -1.67
CA LYS A 103 -1.79 -6.07 -1.32
C LYS A 103 -2.43 -6.09 0.06
N VAL A 104 -2.16 -5.06 0.87
CA VAL A 104 -2.98 -4.72 2.02
C VAL A 104 -4.03 -3.71 1.53
N ARG A 105 -5.29 -3.98 1.85
CA ARG A 105 -6.47 -3.26 1.38
C ARG A 105 -7.19 -2.62 2.56
N ASP A 106 -7.71 -1.42 2.40
CA ASP A 106 -8.53 -0.76 3.42
C ASP A 106 -9.99 -0.86 3.01
N VAL A 107 -10.77 -1.66 3.76
CA VAL A 107 -12.17 -1.94 3.41
C VAL A 107 -13.09 -0.73 3.58
N ASN A 108 -12.59 0.36 4.18
CA ASN A 108 -13.29 1.64 4.25
C ASN A 108 -12.97 2.56 3.06
N SER A 109 -12.16 2.10 2.11
CA SER A 109 -11.81 2.80 0.88
C SER A 109 -12.43 2.12 -0.34
N LEU A 110 -12.48 2.84 -1.46
CA LEU A 110 -12.91 2.30 -2.75
C LEU A 110 -11.83 2.59 -3.79
N LEU A 111 -11.42 1.53 -4.47
CA LEU A 111 -10.56 1.55 -5.64
C LEU A 111 -11.48 1.62 -6.87
N GLU A 112 -11.49 2.78 -7.51
CA GLU A 112 -12.07 2.96 -8.84
C GLU A 112 -10.99 2.67 -9.89
N ASP A 113 -10.80 1.38 -10.21
CA ASP A 113 -9.89 0.96 -11.27
C ASP A 113 -10.69 0.26 -12.39
N SER A 114 -10.18 0.40 -13.62
CA SER A 114 -10.70 -0.21 -14.84
C SER A 114 -10.83 -1.75 -14.74
N ASP A 115 -11.47 -2.38 -15.74
CA ASP A 115 -11.95 -3.78 -15.80
C ASP A 115 -11.08 -4.89 -15.15
N TYR A 116 -9.78 -4.65 -14.92
CA TYR A 116 -8.81 -5.56 -14.27
C TYR A 116 -9.10 -5.92 -12.81
N THR A 117 -9.90 -5.12 -12.10
CA THR A 117 -10.30 -5.39 -10.70
C THR A 117 -11.70 -6.01 -10.59
N LEU A 118 -12.34 -6.28 -11.74
CA LEU A 118 -13.68 -6.86 -11.79
C LEU A 118 -13.67 -8.26 -11.15
N GLY A 119 -14.41 -8.39 -10.06
CA GLY A 119 -14.52 -9.65 -9.31
C GLY A 119 -13.53 -9.80 -8.16
N TYR A 120 -12.67 -8.81 -7.89
CA TYR A 120 -11.85 -8.82 -6.68
C TYR A 120 -12.75 -8.81 -5.44
N LYS A 121 -12.38 -9.61 -4.45
CA LYS A 121 -13.06 -9.70 -3.15
C LYS A 121 -12.94 -8.39 -2.37
N TYR A 122 -11.78 -7.74 -2.45
CA TYR A 122 -11.50 -6.46 -1.83
C TYR A 122 -11.23 -5.43 -2.95
N LYS A 123 -12.01 -4.36 -2.98
CA LYS A 123 -12.04 -3.36 -4.07
C LYS A 123 -11.56 -1.99 -3.59
N GLY A 124 -10.51 -1.98 -2.79
CA GLY A 124 -10.14 -0.88 -1.91
C GLY A 124 -9.59 -1.50 -0.64
#